data_AF-A0A2E9JG10-F1
#
_entry.id   AF-A0A2E9JG10-F1
#
_cell.length_a   1.000
_cell.length_b   1.000
_cell.length_c   1.000
_cell.angle_alpha   90.00
_cell.angle_beta   90.00
_cell.angle_gamma   90.00
#
_symmetry.space_group_name_H-M   'P 1'
#
loop_
_entity.id
_entity.type
_entity.pdbx_description
1 polymer ?
#
loop_
_entity_poly.entity_id
_entity_poly.type
_entity_poly.pdbx_seq_one_letter_code
_entity_poly.pdbx_strand_id
1 'polypeptide(L)'
;MKLLTATALSLLLISLASVSYSATIISSDTTWSGEITLTESVEIAAGATLTIAAGSEIISNTYGLSISVQGTLKVDGEKDNLVTMPSNVELSVRRQTNGTDEHLIKQQTLRCRREENLMTCSTY
;
A
#
# COMPACT_ATOMS: atom_id res chain seq x y z
N MET A 1 -46.42 -18.90 38.65
CA MET A 1 -44.98 -19.19 38.83
C MET A 1 -44.71 -20.67 38.54
N LYS A 2 -43.96 -20.97 37.47
CA LYS A 2 -43.24 -22.22 37.13
C LYS A 2 -42.43 -21.89 35.86
N LEU A 3 -41.22 -21.36 36.08
CA LEU A 3 -39.90 -22.00 35.94
C LEU A 3 -39.47 -22.21 34.48
N LEU A 4 -38.35 -21.57 34.16
CA LEU A 4 -37.66 -21.51 32.88
C LEU A 4 -37.20 -22.90 32.41
N THR A 5 -37.28 -23.17 31.10
CA THR A 5 -36.47 -24.21 30.45
C THR A 5 -35.65 -23.57 29.34
N ALA A 6 -34.37 -23.39 29.65
CA ALA A 6 -33.32 -22.92 28.76
C ALA A 6 -32.86 -24.03 27.81
N THR A 7 -32.13 -23.61 26.78
CA THR A 7 -31.36 -24.41 25.80
C THR A 7 -32.22 -25.01 24.68
N ALA A 8 -32.00 -24.78 23.39
CA ALA A 8 -30.74 -24.57 22.70
C ALA A 8 -30.76 -23.31 21.83
N LEU A 9 -30.12 -22.24 22.31
CA LEU A 9 -29.61 -21.20 21.43
C LEU A 9 -28.41 -21.82 20.73
N SER A 10 -28.65 -22.43 19.56
CA SER A 10 -27.62 -23.00 18.70
C SER A 10 -26.58 -21.91 18.44
N LEU A 11 -25.44 -22.01 19.12
CA LEU A 11 -24.26 -21.20 18.87
C LEU A 11 -23.78 -21.54 17.46
N LEU A 12 -24.29 -20.78 16.49
CA LEU A 12 -23.67 -20.65 15.18
C LEU A 12 -22.35 -19.88 15.41
N LEU A 13 -21.32 -20.57 15.90
CA LEU A 13 -19.94 -20.11 15.74
C LEU A 13 -19.66 -20.11 14.24
N ILE A 14 -20.03 -19.01 13.57
CA ILE A 14 -19.46 -18.68 12.28
C ILE A 14 -17.97 -18.50 12.58
N SER A 15 -17.17 -19.49 12.19
CA SER A 15 -15.72 -19.33 12.19
C SER A 15 -15.43 -18.13 11.30
N LEU A 16 -14.98 -17.02 11.89
CA LEU A 16 -14.34 -15.95 11.15
C LEU A 16 -13.06 -16.57 10.58
N ALA A 17 -13.15 -17.13 9.37
CA ALA A 17 -11.98 -17.39 8.58
C ALA A 17 -11.29 -16.04 8.42
N SER A 18 -10.20 -15.83 9.14
CA SER A 18 -9.37 -14.65 9.00
C SER A 18 -8.85 -14.66 7.57
N VAL A 19 -9.41 -13.79 6.73
CA VAL A 19 -8.89 -13.54 5.38
C VAL A 19 -7.45 -13.06 5.57
N SER A 20 -6.50 -13.93 5.30
CA SER A 20 -5.08 -13.56 5.29
C SER A 20 -4.84 -12.83 3.97
N TYR A 21 -4.76 -11.51 4.03
CA TYR A 21 -4.25 -10.73 2.91
C TYR A 21 -2.74 -10.99 2.85
N SER A 22 -2.28 -11.74 1.84
CA SER A 22 -0.85 -11.85 1.56
C SER A 22 -0.34 -10.50 1.08
N ALA A 23 0.77 -10.07 1.66
CA ALA A 23 1.52 -8.92 1.20
C ALA A 23 2.99 -9.32 1.03
N THR A 24 3.58 -8.94 -0.09
CA THR A 24 5.02 -9.02 -0.28
C THR A 24 5.68 -7.92 0.58
N ILE A 25 6.65 -8.31 1.41
CA ILE A 25 7.36 -7.39 2.28
C ILE A 25 8.72 -7.04 1.67
N ILE A 26 8.93 -5.77 1.39
CA ILE A 26 10.24 -5.20 1.02
C ILE A 26 10.95 -4.82 2.32
N SER A 27 11.85 -5.68 2.76
CA SER A 27 12.58 -5.56 4.03
C SER A 27 13.97 -4.93 3.90
N SER A 28 14.40 -4.59 2.68
CA SER A 28 15.70 -3.96 2.40
C SER A 28 15.59 -3.06 1.18
N ASP A 29 16.57 -2.17 1.01
CA ASP A 29 16.59 -1.23 -0.11
C ASP A 29 16.48 -1.96 -1.45
N THR A 30 15.45 -1.60 -2.21
CA THR A 30 15.05 -2.28 -3.45
C THR A 30 14.79 -1.24 -4.52
N THR A 31 15.20 -1.53 -5.75
CA THR A 31 14.88 -0.71 -6.91
C THR A 31 13.99 -1.49 -7.87
N TRP A 32 12.88 -0.87 -8.28
CA TRP A 32 12.02 -1.33 -9.36
C TRP A 32 12.27 -0.49 -10.61
N SER A 33 12.31 -1.17 -11.76
CA SER A 33 12.54 -0.55 -13.07
C SER A 33 11.82 -1.32 -14.16
N GLY A 34 11.31 -0.63 -15.18
CA GLY A 34 10.59 -1.24 -16.31
C GLY A 34 9.12 -1.52 -15.97
N GLU A 35 8.57 -2.61 -16.50
CA GLU A 35 7.21 -3.05 -16.20
C GLU A 35 7.19 -3.89 -14.92
N ILE A 36 6.35 -3.51 -13.94
CA ILE A 36 6.17 -4.21 -12.67
C ILE A 36 4.71 -4.65 -12.54
N THR A 37 4.48 -5.96 -12.57
CA THR A 37 3.16 -6.52 -12.30
C THR A 37 2.95 -6.73 -10.80
N LEU A 38 1.98 -6.01 -10.22
CA LEU A 38 1.51 -6.28 -8.87
C LEU A 38 0.45 -7.39 -8.90
N THR A 39 0.74 -8.49 -8.21
CA THR A 39 -0.18 -9.62 -8.01
C THR A 39 -0.74 -9.67 -6.59
N GLU A 40 -0.13 -8.95 -5.66
CA GLU A 40 -0.54 -8.84 -4.26
C GLU A 40 -0.20 -7.46 -3.70
N SER A 41 -0.64 -7.17 -2.48
CA SER A 41 -0.26 -5.91 -1.81
C SER A 41 1.23 -5.93 -1.47
N VAL A 42 1.84 -4.76 -1.40
CA VAL A 42 3.26 -4.61 -1.09
C VAL A 42 3.39 -3.76 0.15
N GLU A 43 4.24 -4.18 1.07
CA GLU A 43 4.62 -3.41 2.24
C GLU A 43 6.10 -3.06 2.19
N ILE A 44 6.42 -1.77 2.26
CA ILE A 44 7.79 -1.29 2.46
C ILE A 44 8.01 -1.21 3.96
N ALA A 45 8.78 -2.14 4.50
CA ALA A 45 9.04 -2.23 5.93
C ALA A 45 9.78 -0.98 6.45
N ALA A 46 9.64 -0.70 7.74
CA ALA A 46 10.39 0.37 8.38
C ALA A 46 11.91 0.17 8.20
N GLY A 47 12.62 1.24 7.82
CA GLY A 47 14.06 1.19 7.55
C GLY A 47 14.45 0.71 6.14
N ALA A 48 13.49 0.23 5.33
CA ALA A 48 13.73 -0.09 3.93
C ALA A 48 13.30 1.06 3.00
N THR A 49 13.97 1.17 1.85
CA THR A 49 13.61 2.08 0.76
C THR A 49 13.21 1.33 -0.49
N LEU A 50 11.99 1.55 -1.00
CA LEU A 50 11.66 1.19 -2.38
C LEU A 50 11.90 2.41 -3.27
N THR A 51 12.78 2.27 -4.26
CA THR A 51 12.96 3.25 -5.34
C THR A 51 12.29 2.75 -6.61
N ILE A 52 11.39 3.52 -7.19
CA ILE A 52 10.81 3.26 -8.51
C ILE A 52 11.51 4.17 -9.51
N ALA A 53 12.26 3.59 -10.43
CA ALA A 53 13.05 4.31 -11.41
C ALA A 53 12.17 5.03 -12.45
N ALA A 54 12.70 6.11 -13.04
CA ALA A 54 12.09 6.84 -14.15
C ALA A 54 11.60 5.89 -15.25
N GLY A 55 10.42 6.16 -15.82
CA GLY A 55 9.85 5.37 -16.91
C GLY A 55 9.30 4.00 -16.52
N SER A 56 9.27 3.68 -15.22
CA SER A 56 8.66 2.43 -14.77
C SER A 56 7.15 2.50 -14.87
N GLU A 57 6.56 1.38 -15.26
CA GLU A 57 5.12 1.19 -15.34
C GLU A 57 4.69 0.09 -14.37
N ILE A 58 3.89 0.46 -13.39
CA ILE A 58 3.21 -0.49 -12.52
C ILE A 58 1.92 -0.91 -13.23
N ILE A 59 1.68 -2.22 -13.30
CA ILE A 59 0.43 -2.79 -13.81
C ILE A 59 -0.19 -3.72 -12.78
N SER A 60 -1.52 -3.80 -12.78
CA SER A 60 -2.26 -4.74 -11.94
C SER A 60 -3.59 -5.08 -12.58
N ASN A 61 -3.88 -6.38 -12.68
CA ASN A 61 -5.18 -6.90 -13.07
C ASN A 61 -6.09 -7.18 -11.86
N THR A 62 -5.63 -6.85 -10.66
CA THR A 62 -6.32 -7.11 -9.40
C THR A 62 -6.74 -5.79 -8.75
N TYR A 63 -8.01 -5.72 -8.35
CA TYR A 63 -8.55 -4.56 -7.64
C TYR A 63 -8.22 -4.62 -6.15
N GLY A 64 -7.99 -3.44 -5.55
CA GLY A 64 -7.77 -3.33 -4.12
C GLY A 64 -6.37 -3.73 -3.66
N LEU A 65 -5.39 -3.79 -4.58
CA LEU A 65 -3.99 -3.90 -4.19
C LEU A 65 -3.50 -2.57 -3.63
N SER A 66 -2.64 -2.64 -2.63
CA SER A 66 -2.05 -1.45 -2.02
C SER A 66 -0.53 -1.57 -1.95
N ILE A 67 0.15 -0.42 -2.04
CA ILE A 67 1.53 -0.27 -1.60
C ILE A 67 1.48 0.49 -0.28
N SER A 68 1.77 -0.21 0.82
CA SER A 68 1.86 0.37 2.15
C SER A 68 3.28 0.80 2.47
N VAL A 69 3.44 2.04 2.89
CA VAL A 69 4.74 2.66 3.15
C VAL A 69 4.92 2.82 4.66
N GLN A 70 5.69 1.92 5.29
CA GLN A 70 6.22 2.11 6.65
C GLN A 70 7.65 2.65 6.64
N GLY A 71 8.44 2.27 5.63
CA GLY A 71 9.76 2.84 5.34
C GLY A 71 9.69 4.04 4.41
N THR A 72 10.49 4.01 3.34
CA THR A 72 10.58 5.10 2.35
C THR A 72 10.15 4.61 0.97
N LEU A 73 9.27 5.36 0.31
CA LEU A 73 8.97 5.21 -1.11
C LEU A 73 9.58 6.39 -1.87
N LYS A 74 10.54 6.12 -2.74
CA LYS A 74 11.17 7.08 -3.65
C LYS A 74 10.66 6.82 -5.07
N VAL A 75 10.21 7.87 -5.75
CA VAL A 75 9.75 7.78 -7.14
C VAL A 75 10.56 8.75 -7.98
N ASP A 76 11.48 8.21 -8.77
CA ASP A 76 12.41 8.98 -9.59
C ASP A 76 11.81 9.30 -10.97
N GLY A 77 10.55 9.74 -11.02
CA GLY A 77 9.91 10.15 -12.27
C GLY A 77 10.42 11.51 -12.76
N GLU A 78 10.79 11.59 -14.04
CA GLU A 78 11.24 12.83 -14.68
C GLU A 78 10.14 13.38 -15.61
N LYS A 79 10.24 14.68 -15.99
CA LYS A 79 9.23 15.36 -16.82
C LYS A 79 8.85 14.59 -18.09
N ASP A 80 9.86 14.01 -18.74
CA ASP A 80 9.70 13.28 -20.00
C ASP A 80 9.79 11.75 -19.81
N ASN A 81 9.93 11.28 -18.57
CA ASN A 81 10.07 9.87 -18.24
C ASN A 81 9.40 9.55 -16.88
N LEU A 82 8.07 9.64 -16.89
CA LEU A 82 7.24 9.53 -15.70
C LEU A 82 7.16 8.09 -15.18
N VAL A 83 6.88 7.95 -13.88
CA VAL A 83 6.43 6.68 -13.31
C VAL A 83 4.91 6.63 -13.41
N THR A 84 4.39 5.54 -13.96
CA THR A 84 2.95 5.30 -14.13
C THR A 84 2.48 4.19 -13.19
N MET A 85 1.31 4.39 -12.59
CA MET A 85 0.67 3.41 -11.72
C MET A 85 -0.84 3.40 -11.99
N PRO A 86 -1.52 2.25 -11.97
CA PRO A 86 -2.91 2.20 -12.39
C PRO A 86 -3.80 2.62 -11.21
N SER A 87 -4.95 3.23 -11.49
CA SER A 87 -5.83 3.81 -10.48
C SER A 87 -6.41 2.79 -9.49
N ASN A 88 -6.39 1.51 -9.82
CA ASN A 88 -6.83 0.40 -8.96
C ASN A 88 -5.78 -0.02 -7.92
N VAL A 89 -4.59 0.59 -7.92
CA VAL A 89 -3.56 0.43 -6.89
C VAL A 89 -3.57 1.64 -5.97
N GLU A 90 -3.70 1.40 -4.67
CA GLU A 90 -3.70 2.45 -3.66
C GLU A 90 -2.29 2.64 -3.06
N LEU A 91 -1.85 3.90 -2.92
CA LEU A 91 -0.68 4.23 -2.11
C LEU A 91 -1.12 4.60 -0.70
N SER A 92 -0.76 3.78 0.29
CA SER A 92 -1.07 4.04 1.70
C SER A 92 0.20 4.38 2.48
N VAL A 93 0.42 5.67 2.74
CA VAL A 93 1.52 6.11 3.60
C VAL A 93 1.06 6.05 5.05
N ARG A 94 1.66 5.15 5.84
CA ARG A 94 1.37 5.09 7.28
C ARG A 94 2.07 6.26 7.94
N ARG A 95 1.31 7.25 8.38
CA ARG A 95 1.85 8.32 9.23
C ARG A 95 2.27 7.69 10.56
N GLN A 96 3.58 7.65 10.82
CA GLN A 96 4.07 7.46 12.18
C GLN A 96 3.81 8.75 12.96
N THR A 97 2.59 8.94 13.46
CA THR A 97 2.35 9.96 14.48
C THR A 97 2.82 9.39 15.82
N ASN A 98 4.13 9.42 16.06
CA ASN A 98 4.58 9.37 17.44
C ASN A 98 4.23 10.74 18.01
N GLY A 99 3.34 10.76 19.00
CA GLY A 99 2.95 12.01 19.65
C GLY A 99 4.20 12.75 20.11
N THR A 100 4.21 14.06 19.86
CA THR A 100 5.18 15.07 20.34
C THR A 100 6.47 15.35 19.58
N ASP A 101 6.56 15.19 18.25
CA ASP A 101 7.51 16.01 17.47
C ASP A 101 7.10 16.17 16.01
N GLU A 102 6.66 17.40 15.68
CA GLU A 102 6.26 17.92 14.38
C GLU A 102 7.40 17.94 13.34
N HIS A 103 8.63 17.58 13.70
CA HIS A 103 9.81 18.10 13.01
C HIS A 103 10.71 17.11 12.24
N LEU A 104 10.21 15.99 11.73
CA LEU A 104 10.94 15.23 10.69
C LEU A 104 10.00 14.51 9.71
N ILE A 105 9.13 15.26 9.04
CA ILE A 105 8.45 14.74 7.85
C ILE A 105 9.30 15.11 6.62
N LYS A 106 10.42 14.42 6.39
CA LYS A 106 11.04 14.35 5.05
C LYS A 106 10.19 13.45 4.15
N GLN A 107 8.88 13.73 4.03
CA GLN A 107 8.12 13.28 2.88
C GLN A 107 8.67 14.09 1.71
N GLN A 108 9.58 13.47 0.96
CA GLN A 108 9.92 13.95 -0.37
C GLN A 108 8.58 14.19 -1.06
N THR A 109 8.31 15.44 -1.48
CA THR A 109 6.98 15.88 -1.88
C THR A 109 6.63 15.23 -3.22
N LEU A 110 6.16 13.99 -3.17
CA LEU A 110 5.69 13.22 -4.32
C LEU A 110 4.47 13.94 -4.86
N ARG A 111 4.56 14.48 -6.08
CA ARG A 111 3.37 14.98 -6.78
C ARG A 111 2.91 13.87 -7.70
N CYS A 112 1.89 13.16 -7.23
CA CYS A 112 1.11 12.25 -8.05
C CYS A 112 -0.10 13.01 -8.62
N ARG A 113 -0.23 13.03 -9.94
CA ARG A 113 -1.41 13.52 -10.65
C ARG A 113 -2.23 12.31 -11.11
N ARG A 114 -3.54 12.36 -10.89
CA ARG A 114 -4.47 11.39 -11.46
C ARG A 114 -4.97 11.90 -12.81
N GLU A 115 -4.81 11.11 -13.86
CA GLU A 115 -5.34 11.34 -15.21
C GLU A 115 -6.22 10.15 -15.59
N GLU A 116 -7.53 10.37 -15.64
CA GLU A 116 -8.56 9.33 -15.87
C GLU A 116 -8.42 8.12 -14.93
N ASN A 117 -7.74 7.06 -15.39
CA ASN A 117 -7.51 5.79 -14.71
C ASN A 117 -6.03 5.53 -14.38
N LEU A 118 -5.16 6.54 -14.51
CA LEU A 118 -3.73 6.44 -14.25
C LEU A 118 -3.31 7.44 -13.19
N MET A 119 -2.37 7.06 -12.32
CA MET A 119 -1.60 7.97 -11.48
C MET A 119 -0.20 8.12 -12.03
N THR A 120 0.19 9.35 -12.33
CA THR A 120 1.54 9.73 -12.75
C THR A 120 2.24 10.44 -11.60
N CYS A 121 3.39 9.91 -11.17
CA CYS A 121 4.13 10.46 -10.04
C CYS A 121 5.49 10.99 -10.49
N SER A 122 5.86 12.16 -9.94
CA SER A 122 7.19 12.77 -10.13
C SER A 122 7.67 13.39 -8.82
N THR A 123 9.00 13.47 -8.68
CA THR A 123 9.66 14.24 -7.62
C THR A 123 10.04 15.62 -8.16
N TYR A 124 9.95 16.65 -7.31
CA TYR A 124 10.46 17.99 -7.59
C TYR A 124 11.88 18.16 -7.08
#